data_AF-A0A3M1F4V4-F1
#
_entry.id   AF-A0A3M1F4V4-F1
#
_cell.length_a   1.000
_cell.length_b   1.000
_cell.length_c   1.000
_cell.angle_alpha   90.00
_cell.angle_beta   90.00
_cell.angle_gamma   90.00
#
_symmetry.space_group_name_H-M   'P 1'
#
loop_
_entity.id
_entity.type
_entity.pdbx_description
1 polymer ?
#
loop_
_entity_poly.entity_id
_entity_poly.type
_entity_poly.pdbx_seq_one_letter_code
_entity_poly.pdbx_strand_id
1 'polypeptide(L)'
;MERNGTGGFLPEVLGWRRLLGRIAIDDGALNAFCERNATAPLPVPRWEGFPFYPRTDETTVDYLFFANAVNFSYFAFPGETKWAITYKGEVLDGAMALFGAFTRAVERRELALRGEDLARMTPERLQRLFEGNVEIPMFAERLAFLRMTGEILHEAWDGHFYHLLEEARGRVTKAIELVVRDFPPFHDAVSYRGVEIPFLKRLQLALAMIHGRFVGEEWGAFCDIDALTLFADYKVPQILRHHGILRYDDALSARVDR
;
A
#
# COMPACT_ATOMS: atom_id res chain seq x y z
N MET A 1 17.75 -35.56 -9.86
CA MET A 1 16.34 -35.61 -10.27
C MET A 1 15.88 -34.18 -10.43
N GLU A 2 15.95 -33.68 -11.66
CA GLU A 2 15.62 -32.31 -12.04
C GLU A 2 14.16 -32.03 -11.70
N ARG A 3 13.89 -30.92 -11.00
CA ARG A 3 12.57 -30.30 -11.01
C ARG A 3 12.63 -29.08 -11.93
N ASN A 4 12.49 -29.36 -13.21
CA ASN A 4 11.88 -28.44 -14.14
C ASN A 4 10.48 -28.10 -13.62
N GLY A 5 10.31 -26.85 -13.22
CA GLY A 5 9.06 -26.33 -12.67
C GLY A 5 9.02 -24.82 -12.84
N THR A 6 9.29 -24.33 -14.05
CA THR A 6 8.90 -22.98 -14.47
C THR A 6 7.37 -22.91 -14.43
N GLY A 7 6.82 -22.63 -13.25
CA GLY A 7 5.44 -22.22 -13.08
C GLY A 7 5.22 -20.97 -13.93
N GLY A 8 4.29 -21.06 -14.88
CA GLY A 8 4.05 -20.06 -15.92
C GLY A 8 3.86 -18.65 -15.35
N PHE A 9 4.86 -17.81 -15.52
CA PHE A 9 4.73 -16.38 -15.32
C PHE A 9 4.00 -15.78 -16.51
N LEU A 10 2.70 -15.52 -16.31
CA LEU A 10 1.80 -14.71 -17.14
C LEU A 10 1.56 -15.24 -18.57
N PRO A 11 0.29 -15.44 -18.99
CA PRO A 11 -0.01 -15.88 -20.35
C PRO A 11 0.63 -14.95 -21.40
N GLU A 12 1.11 -15.53 -22.51
CA GLU A 12 1.53 -14.77 -23.73
C GLU A 12 0.44 -13.78 -24.21
N VAL A 13 -0.81 -14.00 -23.78
CA VAL A 13 -2.02 -13.20 -24.03
C VAL A 13 -1.83 -11.70 -23.74
N LEU A 14 -1.00 -11.32 -22.76
CA LEU A 14 -0.77 -9.91 -22.45
C LEU A 14 0.21 -9.24 -23.42
N GLY A 15 0.96 -10.00 -24.22
CA GLY A 15 1.98 -9.45 -25.12
C GLY A 15 3.02 -8.59 -24.40
N TRP A 16 3.29 -8.86 -23.12
CA TRP A 16 4.19 -8.08 -22.26
C TRP A 16 5.60 -7.95 -22.87
N ARG A 17 6.04 -8.94 -23.65
CA ARG A 17 7.28 -8.87 -24.46
C ARG A 17 7.29 -7.71 -25.47
N ARG A 18 6.14 -7.23 -25.96
CA ARG A 18 6.05 -6.02 -26.80
C ARG A 18 6.12 -4.71 -26.00
N LEU A 19 5.68 -4.71 -24.73
CA LEU A 19 5.88 -3.56 -23.82
C LEU A 19 7.37 -3.43 -23.41
N LEU A 20 8.09 -4.55 -23.30
CA LEU A 20 9.55 -4.59 -23.21
C LEU A 20 10.28 -4.02 -24.43
N GLY A 21 9.59 -3.78 -25.56
CA GLY A 21 10.20 -3.11 -26.70
C GLY A 21 10.62 -1.65 -26.42
N ARG A 22 10.11 -1.04 -25.34
CA ARG A 22 10.43 0.33 -24.94
C ARG A 22 11.25 0.43 -23.65
N ILE A 23 11.46 -0.69 -22.96
CA ILE A 23 12.16 -0.74 -21.67
C ILE A 23 13.21 -1.85 -21.75
N ALA A 24 14.48 -1.48 -21.67
CA ALA A 24 15.59 -2.41 -21.53
C ALA A 24 16.09 -2.42 -20.07
N ILE A 25 16.56 -3.58 -19.63
CA ILE A 25 17.28 -3.73 -18.36
C ILE A 25 18.78 -3.77 -18.69
N ASP A 26 19.58 -2.93 -18.04
CA ASP A 26 21.04 -3.03 -18.10
C ASP A 26 21.53 -3.97 -16.99
N ASP A 27 21.90 -5.19 -17.38
CA ASP A 27 22.37 -6.22 -16.45
C ASP A 27 23.67 -5.84 -15.74
N GLY A 28 24.55 -5.06 -16.37
CA GLY A 28 25.78 -4.57 -15.75
C GLY A 28 25.50 -3.57 -14.63
N ALA A 29 24.60 -2.63 -14.86
CA ALA A 29 24.13 -1.68 -13.87
C ALA A 29 23.37 -2.38 -12.73
N LEU A 30 22.55 -3.37 -13.05
CA LEU A 30 21.83 -4.20 -12.08
C LEU A 30 22.82 -4.95 -11.17
N ASN A 31 23.77 -5.69 -11.75
CA ASN A 31 24.76 -6.45 -10.99
C ASN A 31 25.59 -5.52 -10.11
N ALA A 32 26.07 -4.41 -10.64
CA ALA A 32 26.84 -3.45 -9.87
C ALA A 32 26.00 -2.79 -8.76
N PHE A 33 24.69 -2.57 -8.97
CA PHE A 33 23.78 -2.11 -7.93
C PHE A 33 23.61 -3.16 -6.84
N CYS A 34 23.39 -4.42 -7.22
CA CYS A 34 23.29 -5.54 -6.29
C CYS A 34 24.58 -5.70 -5.48
N GLU A 35 25.77 -5.72 -6.09
CA GLU A 35 27.04 -5.85 -5.39
C GLU A 35 27.27 -4.73 -4.36
N ARG A 36 26.92 -3.49 -4.70
CA ARG A 36 27.03 -2.34 -3.79
C ARG A 36 26.02 -2.36 -2.65
N ASN A 37 24.83 -2.92 -2.88
CA ASN A 37 23.70 -2.88 -1.95
C ASN A 37 23.36 -4.25 -1.35
N ALA A 38 24.11 -5.31 -1.66
CA ALA A 38 24.01 -6.63 -1.07
C ALA A 38 24.60 -6.58 0.34
N THR A 39 23.96 -5.80 1.22
CA THR A 39 24.34 -5.65 2.60
C THR A 39 23.25 -6.21 3.48
N ALA A 40 23.65 -7.19 4.30
CA ALA A 40 22.87 -7.79 5.38
C ALA A 40 21.50 -8.40 4.95
N PRO A 41 20.86 -9.18 5.84
CA PRO A 41 19.47 -9.58 5.63
C PRO A 41 18.59 -8.33 5.52
N LEU A 42 17.59 -8.37 4.63
CA LEU A 42 16.50 -7.39 4.60
C LEU A 42 15.37 -7.92 5.49
N PRO A 43 15.31 -7.55 6.79
CA PRO A 43 14.26 -8.03 7.66
C PRO A 43 12.91 -7.46 7.20
N VAL A 44 11.85 -8.22 7.46
CA VAL A 44 10.50 -7.69 7.32
C VAL A 44 10.35 -6.51 8.28
N PRO A 45 9.99 -5.30 7.79
CA PRO A 45 9.77 -4.16 8.67
C PRO A 45 8.69 -4.49 9.71
N ARG A 46 8.78 -3.88 10.89
CA ARG A 46 7.76 -4.08 11.94
C ARG A 46 6.70 -2.98 11.95
N TRP A 47 6.89 -1.91 11.16
CA TRP A 47 6.03 -0.72 11.12
C TRP A 47 5.66 -0.23 12.52
N GLU A 48 6.68 -0.14 13.36
CA GLU A 48 6.60 0.22 14.76
C GLU A 48 7.41 1.48 15.06
N GLY A 49 7.16 2.09 16.22
CA GLY A 49 7.77 3.35 16.60
C GLY A 49 7.18 4.55 15.86
N PHE A 50 7.73 5.74 16.11
CA PHE A 50 7.21 6.96 15.51
C PHE A 50 7.30 6.93 13.97
N PRO A 51 6.24 7.30 13.23
CA PRO A 51 4.97 7.87 13.65
C PRO A 51 3.80 6.85 13.67
N PHE A 52 4.08 5.55 13.65
CA PHE A 52 3.09 4.49 13.62
C PHE A 52 2.33 4.35 14.95
N TYR A 53 1.20 3.65 14.88
CA TYR A 53 0.39 3.33 16.05
C TYR A 53 1.21 2.54 17.10
N PRO A 54 1.21 2.95 18.38
CA PRO A 54 2.18 2.44 19.35
C PRO A 54 1.89 1.01 19.82
N ARG A 55 0.64 0.53 19.75
CA ARG A 55 0.25 -0.80 20.24
C ARG A 55 0.35 -1.86 19.15
N THR A 56 0.47 -3.11 19.58
CA THR A 56 0.36 -4.32 18.75
C THR A 56 -0.78 -5.15 19.35
N ASP A 57 -1.98 -4.94 18.84
CA ASP A 57 -3.24 -5.51 19.29
C ASP A 57 -4.25 -5.52 18.13
N GLU A 58 -5.48 -6.00 18.35
CA GLU A 58 -6.51 -6.07 17.32
C GLU A 58 -6.76 -4.72 16.61
N THR A 59 -6.68 -3.60 17.35
CA THR A 59 -6.88 -2.25 16.78
C THR A 59 -5.77 -1.84 15.82
N THR A 60 -4.61 -2.51 15.88
CA THR A 60 -3.51 -2.34 14.94
C THR A 60 -3.88 -2.86 13.55
N VAL A 61 -4.68 -3.92 13.47
CA VAL A 61 -5.22 -4.42 12.20
C VAL A 61 -6.09 -3.36 11.54
N ASP A 62 -7.04 -2.80 12.29
CA ASP A 62 -7.93 -1.73 11.80
C ASP A 62 -7.15 -0.50 11.37
N TYR A 63 -6.19 -0.04 12.18
CA TYR A 63 -5.30 1.07 11.85
C TYR A 63 -4.58 0.86 10.52
N LEU A 64 -3.97 -0.31 10.32
CA LEU A 64 -3.20 -0.62 9.12
C LEU A 64 -4.09 -0.73 7.88
N PHE A 65 -5.27 -1.33 7.99
CA PHE A 65 -6.23 -1.34 6.89
C PHE A 65 -6.77 0.06 6.59
N PHE A 66 -7.18 0.84 7.60
CA PHE A 66 -7.78 2.16 7.39
C PHE A 66 -6.79 3.12 6.73
N ALA A 67 -5.54 3.13 7.21
CA ALA A 67 -4.47 3.89 6.58
C ALA A 67 -4.24 3.42 5.13
N ASN A 68 -4.17 2.11 4.89
CA ASN A 68 -3.93 1.58 3.54
C ASN A 68 -5.12 1.74 2.59
N ALA A 69 -6.35 1.83 3.07
CA ALA A 69 -7.52 2.17 2.26
C ALA A 69 -7.32 3.52 1.56
N VAL A 70 -6.55 4.43 2.18
CA VAL A 70 -6.20 5.74 1.62
C VAL A 70 -4.69 5.94 1.41
N ASN A 71 -3.87 4.89 1.34
CA ASN A 71 -2.42 5.04 1.16
C ASN A 71 -2.03 5.19 -0.32
N PHE A 72 -2.37 6.34 -0.91
CA PHE A 72 -2.07 6.68 -2.30
C PHE A 72 -1.79 8.18 -2.45
N SER A 73 -1.18 8.59 -3.56
CA SER A 73 -0.98 9.99 -4.01
C SER A 73 -0.46 10.98 -2.96
N TYR A 74 0.87 11.16 -2.94
CA TYR A 74 1.57 12.16 -2.12
C TYR A 74 2.50 13.07 -2.91
N PHE A 75 2.44 12.99 -4.23
CA PHE A 75 3.30 13.79 -5.08
C PHE A 75 2.75 15.21 -5.20
N ALA A 76 3.65 16.15 -5.43
CA ALA A 76 3.37 17.51 -5.84
C ALA A 76 4.15 17.75 -7.13
N PHE A 77 3.57 18.48 -8.07
CA PHE A 77 4.28 18.85 -9.29
C PHE A 77 5.38 19.87 -9.01
N PRO A 78 6.36 20.03 -9.92
CA PRO A 78 7.37 21.09 -9.78
C PRO A 78 6.72 22.47 -9.56
N GLY A 79 7.09 23.13 -8.47
CA GLY A 79 6.53 24.44 -8.07
C GLY A 79 5.33 24.36 -7.12
N GLU A 80 4.77 23.18 -6.88
CA GLU A 80 3.71 22.97 -5.89
C GLU A 80 4.29 22.63 -4.51
N THR A 81 3.51 22.94 -3.46
CA THR A 81 3.86 22.56 -2.09
C THR A 81 3.40 21.13 -1.81
N LYS A 82 4.33 20.26 -1.43
CA LYS A 82 4.02 18.90 -1.01
C LYS A 82 3.27 18.89 0.32
N TRP A 83 2.23 18.07 0.41
CA TRP A 83 1.50 17.85 1.66
C TRP A 83 2.42 17.24 2.73
N ALA A 84 2.43 17.90 3.88
CA ALA A 84 3.18 17.54 5.06
C ALA A 84 2.39 17.92 6.32
N ILE A 85 2.60 17.19 7.41
CA ILE A 85 2.01 17.49 8.71
C ILE A 85 3.12 17.77 9.72
N THR A 86 2.80 18.59 10.73
CA THR A 86 3.62 18.66 11.94
C THR A 86 3.00 17.78 13.01
N TYR A 87 3.78 16.81 13.52
CA TYR A 87 3.33 15.89 14.55
C TYR A 87 4.45 15.65 15.57
N LYS A 88 4.18 15.95 16.85
CA LYS A 88 5.14 15.87 17.96
C LYS A 88 6.46 16.63 17.71
N GLY A 89 6.37 17.78 17.03
CA GLY A 89 7.53 18.63 16.72
C GLY A 89 8.26 18.27 15.43
N GLU A 90 7.94 17.12 14.82
CA GLU A 90 8.55 16.66 13.57
C GLU A 90 7.65 16.99 12.36
N VAL A 91 8.28 17.37 11.25
CA VAL A 91 7.60 17.53 9.96
C VAL A 91 7.65 16.20 9.21
N LEU A 92 6.49 15.62 8.96
CA LEU A 92 6.33 14.37 8.21
C LEU A 92 5.73 14.66 6.85
N ASP A 93 6.10 13.90 5.84
CA ASP A 93 5.47 13.93 4.52
C ASP A 93 5.14 12.51 4.01
N GLY A 94 4.44 12.43 2.88
CA GLY A 94 4.19 11.16 2.20
C GLY A 94 3.40 10.16 3.04
N ALA A 95 3.73 8.88 2.91
CA ALA A 95 3.10 7.82 3.69
C ALA A 95 3.35 7.99 5.20
N MET A 96 4.51 8.51 5.61
CA MET A 96 4.83 8.74 7.02
C MET A 96 3.90 9.80 7.64
N ALA A 97 3.58 10.87 6.89
CA ALA A 97 2.55 11.82 7.29
C ALA A 97 1.16 11.20 7.36
N LEU A 98 0.80 10.31 6.44
CA LEU A 98 -0.48 9.60 6.50
C LEU A 98 -0.59 8.79 7.80
N PHE A 99 0.38 7.91 8.07
CA PHE A 99 0.40 7.09 9.28
C PHE A 99 0.44 7.96 10.54
N GLY A 100 1.24 9.03 10.54
CA GLY A 100 1.29 10.00 11.64
C GLY A 100 -0.03 10.74 11.86
N ALA A 101 -0.76 11.09 10.80
CA ALA A 101 -2.09 11.72 10.89
C ALA A 101 -3.11 10.79 11.55
N PHE A 102 -3.16 9.52 11.14
CA PHE A 102 -4.00 8.52 11.80
C PHE A 102 -3.62 8.32 13.26
N THR A 103 -2.33 8.14 13.56
CA THR A 103 -1.84 7.98 14.94
C THR A 103 -2.21 9.19 15.81
N ARG A 104 -1.99 10.40 15.29
CA ARG A 104 -2.36 11.67 15.95
C ARG A 104 -3.85 11.74 16.27
N ALA A 105 -4.71 11.38 15.32
CA ALA A 105 -6.17 11.41 15.53
C ALA A 105 -6.62 10.39 16.57
N VAL A 106 -6.03 9.19 16.58
CA VAL A 106 -6.33 8.18 17.61
C VAL A 106 -5.85 8.63 18.99
N GLU A 107 -4.63 9.18 19.11
CA GLU A 107 -4.11 9.73 20.37
C GLU A 107 -4.99 10.87 20.91
N ARG A 108 -5.55 11.70 20.02
CA ARG A 108 -6.48 12.80 20.37
C ARG A 108 -7.92 12.34 20.61
N ARG A 109 -8.22 11.04 20.44
CA ARG A 109 -9.57 10.48 20.53
C ARG A 109 -10.56 11.08 19.52
N GLU A 110 -10.06 11.49 18.36
CA GLU A 110 -10.83 12.03 17.24
C GLU A 110 -11.23 10.95 16.21
N LEU A 111 -10.59 9.78 16.31
CA LEU A 111 -10.82 8.60 15.48
C LEU A 111 -10.83 7.34 16.37
N ALA A 112 -11.91 6.55 16.30
CA ALA A 112 -12.13 5.37 17.13
C ALA A 112 -11.62 4.04 16.51
N LEU A 113 -11.10 4.07 15.27
CA LEU A 113 -10.68 2.89 14.51
C LEU A 113 -11.79 1.81 14.40
N ARG A 114 -13.03 2.25 14.12
CA ARG A 114 -14.18 1.37 13.88
C ARG A 114 -14.93 1.81 12.63
N GLY A 115 -15.55 0.84 11.95
CA GLY A 115 -16.32 1.05 10.72
C GLY A 115 -17.35 2.17 10.83
N GLU A 116 -18.15 2.16 11.90
CA GLU A 116 -19.16 3.20 12.15
C GLU A 116 -18.56 4.62 12.16
N ASP A 117 -17.38 4.79 12.75
CA ASP A 117 -16.74 6.10 12.84
C ASP A 117 -16.27 6.60 11.47
N LEU A 118 -15.76 5.68 10.62
CA LEU A 118 -15.41 5.98 9.24
C LEU A 118 -16.62 6.24 8.36
N ALA A 119 -17.72 5.48 8.54
CA ALA A 119 -18.96 5.67 7.80
C ALA A 119 -19.53 7.09 8.02
N ARG A 120 -19.39 7.61 9.25
CA ARG A 120 -19.80 8.97 9.63
C ARG A 120 -18.72 10.04 9.40
N MET A 121 -17.64 9.74 8.69
CA MET A 121 -16.59 10.72 8.39
C MET A 121 -17.18 11.89 7.60
N THR A 122 -16.98 13.12 8.04
CA THR A 122 -17.38 14.34 7.30
C THR A 122 -16.17 15.00 6.64
N PRO A 123 -16.35 15.88 5.63
CA PRO A 123 -15.24 16.66 5.09
C PRO A 123 -14.46 17.40 6.19
N GLU A 124 -15.15 17.98 7.16
CA GLU A 124 -14.52 18.74 8.25
C GLU A 124 -13.71 17.82 9.19
N ARG A 125 -14.21 16.60 9.45
CA ARG A 125 -13.46 15.60 10.21
C ARG A 125 -12.25 15.10 9.45
N LEU A 126 -12.37 14.88 8.14
CA LEU A 126 -11.27 14.47 7.28
C LEU A 126 -10.20 15.56 7.18
N GLN A 127 -10.61 16.83 7.09
CA GLN A 127 -9.71 17.98 7.09
C GLN A 127 -8.91 18.06 8.39
N ARG A 128 -9.53 17.78 9.55
CA ARG A 128 -8.82 17.70 10.83
C ARG A 128 -7.88 16.49 10.90
N LEU A 129 -8.33 15.33 10.44
CA LEU A 129 -7.52 14.11 10.39
C LEU A 129 -6.22 14.38 9.62
N PHE A 130 -6.32 14.92 8.40
CA PHE A 130 -5.18 15.20 7.52
C PHE A 130 -4.68 16.66 7.56
N GLU A 131 -4.96 17.38 8.65
CA GLU A 131 -4.52 18.76 8.82
C GLU A 131 -3.00 18.85 8.68
N GLY A 132 -2.55 19.64 7.71
CA GLY A 132 -1.17 19.84 7.31
C GLY A 132 -0.95 21.23 6.72
N ASN A 133 0.20 21.43 6.07
CA ASN A 133 0.58 22.70 5.45
C ASN A 133 -0.28 23.10 4.24
N VAL A 134 -0.85 22.12 3.52
CA VAL A 134 -1.80 22.27 2.40
C VAL A 134 -2.88 21.19 2.50
N GLU A 135 -3.87 21.20 1.61
CA GLU A 135 -4.83 20.09 1.51
C GLU A 135 -4.12 18.83 0.99
N ILE A 136 -4.46 17.67 1.57
CA ILE A 136 -3.92 16.39 1.09
C ILE A 136 -4.46 16.09 -0.32
N PRO A 137 -3.62 15.66 -1.29
CA PRO A 137 -4.08 15.33 -2.62
C PRO A 137 -5.19 14.26 -2.61
N MET A 138 -6.13 14.38 -3.55
CA MET A 138 -7.27 13.47 -3.72
C MET A 138 -8.17 13.39 -2.47
N PHE A 139 -8.45 14.56 -1.87
CA PHE A 139 -9.24 14.68 -0.64
C PHE A 139 -10.63 14.03 -0.76
N ALA A 140 -11.34 14.28 -1.85
CA ALA A 140 -12.68 13.75 -2.08
C ALA A 140 -12.70 12.22 -2.20
N GLU A 141 -11.71 11.65 -2.89
CA GLU A 141 -11.56 10.20 -3.04
C GLU A 141 -11.22 9.54 -1.71
N ARG A 142 -10.39 10.18 -0.88
CA ARG A 142 -10.10 9.69 0.49
C ARG A 142 -11.35 9.67 1.34
N LEU A 143 -12.17 10.72 1.29
CA LEU A 143 -13.44 10.78 2.00
C LEU A 143 -14.36 9.63 1.57
N ALA A 144 -14.52 9.45 0.25
CA ALA A 144 -15.34 8.39 -0.30
C ALA A 144 -14.84 7.01 0.13
N PHE A 145 -13.53 6.76 0.03
CA PHE A 145 -12.96 5.46 0.37
C PHE A 145 -13.07 5.12 1.85
N LEU A 146 -12.87 6.09 2.74
CA LEU A 146 -13.07 5.90 4.18
C LEU A 146 -14.54 5.62 4.49
N ARG A 147 -15.48 6.39 3.92
CA ARG A 147 -16.92 6.15 4.12
C ARG A 147 -17.35 4.77 3.64
N MET A 148 -17.00 4.40 2.40
CA MET A 148 -17.34 3.09 1.85
C MET A 148 -16.76 1.96 2.72
N THR A 149 -15.48 2.07 3.09
CA THR A 149 -14.84 1.09 4.00
C THR A 149 -15.58 0.99 5.32
N GLY A 150 -15.96 2.15 5.89
CA GLY A 150 -16.69 2.22 7.14
C GLY A 150 -18.10 1.64 7.07
N GLU A 151 -18.84 1.91 6.00
CA GLU A 151 -20.19 1.39 5.75
C GLU A 151 -20.18 -0.14 5.69
N ILE A 152 -19.26 -0.72 4.90
CA ILE A 152 -19.12 -2.18 4.78
C ILE A 152 -18.79 -2.82 6.13
N LEU A 153 -17.86 -2.23 6.89
CA LEU A 153 -17.55 -2.70 8.24
C LEU A 153 -18.65 -2.42 9.25
N HIS A 154 -19.48 -1.41 9.06
CA HIS A 154 -20.58 -1.17 9.98
C HIS A 154 -21.68 -2.24 9.80
N GLU A 155 -21.92 -2.63 8.56
CA GLU A 155 -22.93 -3.62 8.19
C GLU A 155 -22.45 -5.08 8.39
N ALA A 156 -21.14 -5.32 8.34
CA ALA A 156 -20.53 -6.64 8.48
C ALA A 156 -19.30 -6.60 9.40
N TRP A 157 -18.81 -7.75 9.88
CA TRP A 157 -17.56 -7.79 10.67
C TRP A 157 -17.56 -6.99 11.99
N ASP A 158 -18.75 -6.69 12.55
CA ASP A 158 -18.93 -5.92 13.79
C ASP A 158 -18.15 -4.59 13.86
N GLY A 159 -17.85 -3.96 12.73
CA GLY A 159 -17.08 -2.71 12.69
C GLY A 159 -15.58 -2.87 12.46
N HIS A 160 -15.04 -4.08 12.30
CA HIS A 160 -13.61 -4.32 12.44
C HIS A 160 -13.01 -5.29 11.41
N PHE A 161 -11.84 -4.96 10.87
CA PHE A 161 -11.09 -5.81 9.94
C PHE A 161 -10.45 -7.02 10.63
N TYR A 162 -10.16 -6.98 11.93
CA TYR A 162 -9.60 -8.15 12.61
C TYR A 162 -10.56 -9.35 12.60
N HIS A 163 -11.88 -9.12 12.64
CA HIS A 163 -12.88 -10.19 12.44
C HIS A 163 -12.83 -10.79 11.02
N LEU A 164 -12.51 -9.98 10.00
CA LEU A 164 -12.28 -10.48 8.65
C LEU A 164 -11.04 -11.39 8.61
N LEU A 165 -9.96 -11.02 9.31
CA LEU A 165 -8.76 -11.86 9.39
C LEU A 165 -8.97 -13.15 10.19
N GLU A 166 -9.82 -13.13 11.22
CA GLU A 166 -10.23 -14.34 11.94
C GLU A 166 -10.94 -15.32 11.00
N GLU A 167 -11.84 -14.83 10.15
CA GLU A 167 -12.51 -15.64 9.12
C GLU A 167 -11.53 -16.15 8.04
N ALA A 168 -10.46 -15.40 7.76
CA ALA A 168 -9.40 -15.84 6.87
C ALA A 168 -8.54 -16.98 7.45
N ARG A 169 -8.62 -17.26 8.76
CA ARG A 169 -7.96 -18.38 9.45
C ARG A 169 -6.47 -18.52 9.13
N GLY A 170 -5.74 -17.41 9.17
CA GLY A 170 -4.30 -17.39 8.90
C GLY A 170 -3.94 -17.67 7.43
N ARG A 171 -4.85 -17.44 6.48
CA ARG A 171 -4.56 -17.51 5.04
C ARG A 171 -4.63 -16.13 4.40
N VAL A 172 -3.51 -15.62 3.92
CA VAL A 172 -3.42 -14.32 3.25
C VAL A 172 -4.22 -14.31 1.94
N THR A 173 -4.22 -15.43 1.22
CA THR A 173 -5.02 -15.60 -0.01
C THR A 173 -6.51 -15.47 0.29
N LYS A 174 -6.98 -16.03 1.41
CA LYS A 174 -8.37 -15.90 1.84
C LYS A 174 -8.71 -14.49 2.27
N ALA A 175 -7.82 -13.82 3.00
CA ALA A 175 -8.00 -12.41 3.36
C ALA A 175 -8.11 -11.53 2.11
N ILE A 176 -7.27 -11.77 1.09
CA ILE A 176 -7.36 -11.07 -0.20
C ILE A 176 -8.71 -11.29 -0.86
N GLU A 177 -9.19 -12.54 -0.97
CA GLU A 177 -10.50 -12.85 -1.55
C GLU A 177 -11.64 -12.10 -0.84
N LEU A 178 -11.65 -12.11 0.49
CA LEU A 178 -12.68 -11.44 1.29
C LEU A 178 -12.65 -9.93 1.08
N VAL A 179 -11.46 -9.32 1.11
CA VAL A 179 -11.33 -7.87 0.95
C VAL A 179 -11.66 -7.43 -0.48
N VAL A 180 -11.19 -8.14 -1.51
CA VAL A 180 -11.49 -7.78 -2.91
C VAL A 180 -12.98 -7.90 -3.22
N ARG A 181 -13.65 -8.90 -2.65
CA ARG A 181 -15.09 -9.11 -2.84
C ARG A 181 -15.90 -7.95 -2.27
N ASP A 182 -15.57 -7.51 -1.06
CA ASP A 182 -16.44 -6.62 -0.29
C ASP A 182 -16.01 -5.16 -0.30
N PHE A 183 -14.71 -4.87 -0.52
CA PHE A 183 -14.14 -3.53 -0.35
C PHE A 183 -13.58 -2.95 -1.66
N PRO A 184 -14.42 -2.28 -2.48
CA PRO A 184 -13.98 -1.54 -3.66
C PRO A 184 -12.79 -0.60 -3.44
N PRO A 185 -12.64 0.09 -2.28
CA PRO A 185 -11.46 0.92 -2.02
C PRO A 185 -10.11 0.21 -2.14
N PHE A 186 -10.07 -1.12 -1.99
CA PHE A 186 -8.87 -1.96 -2.15
C PHE A 186 -8.74 -2.61 -3.53
N HIS A 187 -9.75 -2.50 -4.40
CA HIS A 187 -9.73 -3.05 -5.74
C HIS A 187 -8.89 -2.18 -6.69
N ASP A 188 -7.58 -2.28 -6.55
CA ASP A 188 -6.58 -1.66 -7.42
C ASP A 188 -6.31 -2.57 -8.63
N ALA A 189 -7.04 -2.36 -9.71
CA ALA A 189 -6.94 -3.13 -10.94
C ALA A 189 -7.04 -2.23 -12.20
N VAL A 190 -6.43 -2.68 -13.29
CA VAL A 190 -6.52 -2.01 -14.60
C VAL A 190 -6.95 -2.99 -15.68
N SER A 191 -7.81 -2.56 -16.60
CA SER A 191 -8.11 -3.34 -17.81
C SER A 191 -7.05 -3.05 -18.87
N TYR A 192 -6.35 -4.10 -19.30
CA TYR A 192 -5.41 -4.04 -20.41
C TYR A 192 -5.77 -5.10 -21.45
N ARG A 193 -6.13 -4.65 -22.66
CA ARG A 193 -6.56 -5.53 -23.77
C ARG A 193 -7.69 -6.50 -23.39
N GLY A 194 -8.64 -6.03 -22.59
CA GLY A 194 -9.78 -6.84 -22.14
C GLY A 194 -9.45 -7.84 -21.03
N VAL A 195 -8.21 -7.84 -20.51
CA VAL A 195 -7.81 -8.61 -19.35
C VAL A 195 -7.68 -7.66 -18.16
N GLU A 196 -8.37 -7.95 -17.07
CA GLU A 196 -8.18 -7.24 -15.81
C GLU A 196 -6.86 -7.69 -15.17
N ILE A 197 -6.03 -6.72 -14.78
CA ILE A 197 -4.76 -6.91 -14.11
C ILE A 197 -4.89 -6.36 -12.70
N PRO A 198 -5.11 -7.21 -11.70
CA PRO A 198 -5.22 -6.80 -10.31
C PRO A 198 -3.82 -6.57 -9.72
N PHE A 199 -3.47 -5.31 -9.44
CA PHE A 199 -2.26 -4.99 -8.70
C PHE A 199 -2.46 -5.19 -7.21
N LEU A 200 -3.63 -4.80 -6.70
CA LEU A 200 -4.03 -4.92 -5.30
C LEU A 200 -2.98 -4.37 -4.32
N LYS A 201 -2.20 -3.36 -4.74
CA LYS A 201 -0.97 -2.98 -4.04
C LYS A 201 -1.22 -2.58 -2.60
N ARG A 202 -2.25 -1.76 -2.37
CA ARG A 202 -2.62 -1.27 -1.02
C ARG A 202 -3.09 -2.40 -0.11
N LEU A 203 -3.82 -3.38 -0.65
CA LEU A 203 -4.27 -4.55 0.11
C LEU A 203 -3.10 -5.47 0.46
N GLN A 204 -2.26 -5.80 -0.52
CA GLN A 204 -1.06 -6.61 -0.30
C GLN A 204 -0.12 -5.94 0.72
N LEU A 205 0.04 -4.61 0.62
CA LEU A 205 0.82 -3.84 1.58
C LEU A 205 0.20 -3.89 2.99
N ALA A 206 -1.11 -3.72 3.13
CA ALA A 206 -1.78 -3.82 4.43
C ALA A 206 -1.53 -5.17 5.11
N LEU A 207 -1.68 -6.27 4.37
CA LEU A 207 -1.48 -7.63 4.87
C LEU A 207 -0.01 -7.91 5.21
N ALA A 208 0.92 -7.44 4.38
CA ALA A 208 2.36 -7.52 4.69
C ALA A 208 2.74 -6.69 5.92
N MET A 209 2.13 -5.51 6.08
CA MET A 209 2.31 -4.67 7.26
C MET A 209 1.84 -5.37 8.53
N ILE A 210 0.68 -6.03 8.47
CA ILE A 210 0.15 -6.82 9.57
C ILE A 210 1.09 -7.99 9.88
N HIS A 211 1.52 -8.75 8.87
CA HIS A 211 2.48 -9.85 9.05
C HIS A 211 3.75 -9.39 9.78
N GLY A 212 4.38 -8.30 9.34
CA GLY A 212 5.60 -7.80 9.98
C GLY A 212 5.37 -7.17 11.36
N ARG A 213 4.25 -6.47 11.54
CA ARG A 213 3.89 -5.85 12.84
C ARG A 213 3.71 -6.89 13.94
N PHE A 214 3.09 -8.02 13.62
CA PHE A 214 2.91 -9.14 14.53
C PHE A 214 4.01 -10.21 14.43
N VAL A 215 5.06 -9.97 13.62
CA VAL A 215 6.20 -10.90 13.46
C VAL A 215 5.77 -12.32 13.08
N GLY A 216 4.71 -12.45 12.26
CA GLY A 216 4.16 -13.75 11.86
C GLY A 216 3.36 -14.47 12.95
N GLU A 217 2.95 -13.78 14.02
CA GLU A 217 2.10 -14.32 15.08
C GLU A 217 0.69 -13.69 15.06
N GLU A 218 -0.24 -14.21 15.86
CA GLU A 218 -1.62 -13.68 16.00
C GLU A 218 -2.30 -13.39 14.64
N TRP A 219 -2.78 -12.16 14.41
CA TRP A 219 -3.40 -11.73 13.14
C TRP A 219 -2.42 -11.65 11.97
N GLY A 220 -1.11 -11.67 12.22
CA GLY A 220 -0.06 -11.75 11.20
C GLY A 220 0.39 -13.17 10.87
N ALA A 221 -0.14 -14.21 11.53
CA ALA A 221 0.23 -15.62 11.33
C ALA A 221 -0.33 -16.21 10.03
N PHE A 222 0.10 -15.65 8.90
CA PHE A 222 -0.27 -16.14 7.58
C PHE A 222 0.59 -17.35 7.16
N CYS A 223 -0.04 -18.51 6.99
CA CYS A 223 0.61 -19.75 6.59
C CYS A 223 1.05 -19.78 5.11
N ASP A 224 0.53 -18.85 4.30
CA ASP A 224 0.77 -18.71 2.87
C ASP A 224 1.21 -17.28 2.51
N ILE A 225 1.93 -16.58 3.41
CA ILE A 225 2.40 -15.20 3.21
C ILE A 225 3.18 -15.00 1.90
N ASP A 226 3.91 -16.03 1.46
CA ASP A 226 4.67 -16.05 0.21
C ASP A 226 3.78 -15.98 -1.06
N ALA A 227 2.46 -16.06 -0.91
CA ALA A 227 1.51 -15.80 -1.99
C ALA A 227 1.38 -14.31 -2.33
N LEU A 228 1.82 -13.40 -1.44
CA LEU A 228 1.93 -11.98 -1.76
C LEU A 228 3.00 -11.77 -2.85
N THR A 229 2.72 -10.86 -3.77
CA THR A 229 3.63 -10.51 -4.87
C THR A 229 4.52 -9.33 -4.51
N LEU A 230 5.39 -8.94 -5.44
CA LEU A 230 6.06 -7.64 -5.35
C LEU A 230 5.02 -6.52 -5.38
N PHE A 231 5.10 -5.58 -4.44
CA PHE A 231 4.21 -4.42 -4.41
C PHE A 231 4.50 -3.52 -5.62
N ALA A 232 3.52 -3.37 -6.52
CA ALA A 232 3.63 -2.53 -7.69
C ALA A 232 3.67 -1.04 -7.29
N ASP A 233 4.86 -0.53 -6.98
CA ASP A 233 5.06 0.85 -6.54
C ASP A 233 5.76 1.67 -7.64
N TYR A 234 5.30 2.90 -7.87
CA TYR A 234 5.86 3.79 -8.89
C TYR A 234 7.26 4.31 -8.53
N LYS A 235 7.70 4.21 -7.27
CA LYS A 235 9.06 4.58 -6.86
C LYS A 235 10.10 3.55 -7.28
N VAL A 236 9.76 2.27 -7.33
CA VAL A 236 10.68 1.21 -7.78
C VAL A 236 11.21 1.50 -9.19
N PRO A 237 10.38 1.72 -10.23
CA PRO A 237 10.90 2.03 -11.56
C PRO A 237 11.63 3.39 -11.62
N GLN A 238 11.27 4.37 -10.79
CA GLN A 238 12.02 5.64 -10.69
C GLN A 238 13.44 5.43 -10.18
N ILE A 239 13.61 4.65 -9.09
CA ILE A 239 14.92 4.34 -8.49
C ILE A 239 15.77 3.51 -9.46
N LEU A 240 15.19 2.46 -10.03
CA LEU A 240 15.90 1.61 -10.99
C LEU A 240 16.36 2.42 -12.22
N ARG A 241 15.52 3.34 -12.72
CA ARG A 241 15.91 4.24 -13.82
C ARG A 241 16.99 5.24 -13.40
N HIS A 242 16.90 5.82 -12.21
CA HIS A 242 17.93 6.72 -11.67
C HIS A 242 19.31 6.04 -11.61
N HIS A 243 19.35 4.75 -11.27
CA HIS A 243 20.59 3.96 -11.27
C HIS A 243 20.99 3.41 -12.64
N GLY A 244 20.29 3.79 -13.72
CA GLY A 244 20.57 3.34 -15.08
C GLY A 244 20.24 1.86 -15.35
N ILE A 245 19.55 1.19 -14.42
CA ILE A 245 19.12 -0.21 -14.53
C ILE A 245 17.97 -0.31 -15.53
N LEU A 246 16.94 0.53 -15.38
CA LEU A 246 15.88 0.63 -16.38
C LEU A 246 16.23 1.72 -17.40
N ARG A 247 16.27 1.35 -18.68
CA ARG A 247 16.44 2.27 -19.81
C ARG A 247 15.18 2.32 -20.62
N TYR A 248 14.67 3.53 -20.83
CA TYR A 248 13.49 3.77 -21.65
C TYR A 248 13.93 4.24 -23.04
N ASP A 249 13.16 3.90 -24.07
CA ASP A 249 13.31 4.54 -25.38
C ASP A 249 12.99 6.05 -25.31
N ASP A 250 13.36 6.80 -26.35
CA ASP A 250 13.17 8.26 -26.37
C ASP A 250 11.69 8.65 -26.23
N ALA A 251 10.80 7.89 -26.86
CA ALA A 251 9.37 8.16 -26.85
C ALA A 251 8.73 7.96 -25.47
N LEU A 252 9.16 6.94 -24.71
CA LEU A 252 8.71 6.69 -23.35
C LEU A 252 9.35 7.71 -22.38
N SER A 253 10.64 7.99 -22.52
CA SER A 253 11.33 9.02 -21.74
C SER A 253 10.63 10.38 -21.87
N ALA A 254 10.33 10.81 -23.10
CA ALA A 254 9.64 12.08 -23.38
C ALA A 254 8.21 12.16 -22.82
N ARG A 255 7.59 11.04 -22.44
CA ARG A 255 6.26 11.01 -21.78
C ARG A 255 6.36 11.01 -20.26
N VAL A 256 7.40 10.38 -19.72
CA VAL A 256 7.59 10.21 -18.27
C VAL A 256 8.33 11.39 -17.64
N ASP A 257 9.22 12.05 -18.37
CA ASP A 257 10.06 13.16 -17.88
C ASP A 257 9.37 14.53 -17.90
N ARG A 258 8.06 14.56 -18.10
CA ARG A 258 7.28 15.79 -18.14
C ARG A 258 6.86 16.25 -16.75
#